data_AF-W2R071-F1
#
_entry.id   AF-W2R071-F1
#
_cell.length_a   1.000
_cell.length_b   1.000
_cell.length_c   1.000
_cell.angle_alpha   90.00
_cell.angle_beta   90.00
_cell.angle_gamma   90.00
#
_symmetry.space_group_name_H-M   'P 1'
#
loop_
_entity.id
_entity.type
_entity.pdbx_description
1 polymer ?
#
loop_
_entity_poly.entity_id
_entity_poly.type
_entity_poly.pdbx_seq_one_letter_code
_entity_poly.pdbx_strand_id
1 'polypeptide(L)'
;MQMVRDAAFTGRGEHAQAFMFGWDLDVDGKPVVGNGSDNNPFLVGITSKTLLVRLGRDPGTYILHVDATFKLNQVSYPVLVLGMSDKRRRFHLTAMVIVSQIVEDMYTKAFAALKRVYTAVTGKRLMVYYVMGDAYDAQYNAIGNTVGEGQPFVYLMCFFHVMKNVNDRLKSVEDMLANRVRKDIYDLHFAASLQDFVTKAYNILAVWRSDEATRSFADYFNKVWLSGKFIRWQL
;
A
#
# COMPACT_ATOMS: atom_id res chain seq x y z
N MET A 1 21.97 1.09 -16.37
CA MET A 1 21.83 -0.25 -15.78
C MET A 1 23.04 -0.69 -14.96
N GLN A 2 24.28 -0.32 -15.33
CA GLN A 2 25.49 -0.72 -14.60
C GLN A 2 25.43 -0.43 -13.09
N MET A 3 25.00 0.77 -12.70
CA MET A 3 24.80 1.15 -11.29
C MET A 3 23.94 0.15 -10.50
N VAL A 4 22.88 -0.42 -11.11
CA VAL A 4 22.01 -1.40 -10.43
C VAL A 4 22.76 -2.71 -10.18
N ARG A 5 23.60 -3.12 -11.12
CA ARG A 5 24.42 -4.34 -11.00
C ARG A 5 25.56 -4.15 -10.00
N ASP A 6 26.16 -2.96 -9.98
CA ASP A 6 27.24 -2.61 -9.06
C ASP A 6 26.75 -2.55 -7.61
N ALA A 7 25.58 -1.95 -7.39
CA ALA A 7 24.95 -1.84 -6.08
C ALA A 7 24.07 -3.05 -5.72
N ALA A 8 24.06 -4.12 -6.51
CA ALA A 8 23.20 -5.27 -6.30
C ALA A 8 23.48 -5.97 -4.95
N PHE A 9 22.44 -6.51 -4.32
CA PHE A 9 22.57 -7.29 -3.10
C PHE A 9 23.56 -8.45 -3.25
N THR A 10 24.60 -8.47 -2.42
CA THR A 10 25.62 -9.54 -2.39
C THR A 10 25.61 -10.36 -1.11
N GLY A 11 24.77 -9.99 -0.13
CA GLY A 11 24.81 -10.54 1.23
C GLY A 11 25.98 -10.05 2.09
N ARG A 12 27.05 -9.49 1.52
CA ARG A 12 28.31 -9.18 2.22
C ARG A 12 28.47 -7.72 2.67
N GLY A 13 27.62 -6.81 2.20
CA GLY A 13 27.68 -5.38 2.56
C GLY A 13 27.37 -5.09 4.03
N GLU A 14 27.74 -3.89 4.49
CA GLU A 14 27.44 -3.42 5.85
C GLU A 14 25.92 -3.30 6.10
N HIS A 15 25.53 -3.23 7.37
CA HIS A 15 24.10 -3.21 7.73
C HIS A 15 23.37 -1.97 7.19
N ALA A 16 23.98 -0.79 7.34
CA ALA A 16 23.37 0.48 6.94
C ALA A 16 23.55 0.80 5.44
N GLN A 17 24.48 0.11 4.76
CA GLN A 17 24.75 0.34 3.35
C GLN A 17 23.53 -0.03 2.50
N ALA A 18 23.08 0.91 1.67
CA ALA A 18 22.02 0.65 0.72
C ALA A 18 22.49 -0.31 -0.38
N PHE A 19 21.59 -1.17 -0.82
CA PHE A 19 21.78 -2.06 -1.95
C PHE A 19 20.52 -2.10 -2.81
N MET A 20 20.69 -2.53 -4.06
CA MET A 20 19.63 -2.69 -5.03
C MET A 20 19.25 -4.16 -5.21
N PHE A 21 17.99 -4.40 -5.52
CA PHE A 21 17.46 -5.73 -5.83
C PHE A 21 16.45 -5.66 -6.96
N GLY A 22 16.29 -6.74 -7.71
CA GLY A 22 15.28 -6.87 -8.77
C GLY A 22 14.46 -8.13 -8.57
N TRP A 23 13.56 -8.42 -9.51
CA TRP A 23 12.81 -9.68 -9.54
C TRP A 23 13.58 -10.76 -10.31
N ASP A 24 13.81 -10.51 -11.60
CA ASP A 24 14.61 -11.40 -12.45
C ASP A 24 16.11 -11.24 -12.14
N LEU A 25 16.80 -12.37 -12.09
CA LEU A 25 18.24 -12.43 -11.81
C LEU A 25 18.93 -13.18 -12.95
N ASP A 26 20.14 -12.76 -13.29
CA ASP A 26 20.99 -13.49 -14.22
C ASP A 26 21.72 -14.67 -13.53
N VAL A 27 22.58 -15.35 -14.29
CA VAL A 27 23.38 -16.48 -13.82
C VAL A 27 24.30 -16.15 -12.64
N ASP A 28 24.67 -14.87 -12.47
CA ASP A 28 25.52 -14.38 -11.39
C ASP A 28 24.69 -13.88 -10.19
N GLY A 29 23.36 -14.02 -10.24
CA GLY A 29 22.44 -13.53 -9.22
C GLY A 29 22.27 -12.01 -9.22
N LYS A 30 22.69 -11.32 -10.28
CA LYS A 30 22.55 -9.86 -10.42
C LYS A 30 21.17 -9.52 -11.02
N PRO A 31 20.55 -8.40 -10.62
CA PRO A 31 19.28 -7.97 -11.19
C PRO A 31 19.34 -7.79 -12.71
N VAL A 32 18.39 -8.41 -13.41
CA VAL A 32 18.07 -8.10 -14.81
C VAL A 32 17.10 -6.93 -14.80
N VAL A 33 17.47 -5.85 -15.48
CA VAL A 33 16.69 -4.61 -15.50
C VAL A 33 16.04 -4.46 -16.86
N GLY A 34 14.71 -4.38 -16.91
CA GLY A 34 14.00 -4.17 -18.15
C GLY A 34 14.08 -2.76 -18.70
N ASN A 35 13.61 -2.56 -19.93
CA ASN A 35 13.55 -1.25 -20.57
C ASN A 35 12.28 -0.45 -20.22
N GLY A 36 11.34 -1.08 -19.51
CA GLY A 36 10.08 -0.48 -19.06
C GLY A 36 8.88 -0.71 -19.97
N SER A 37 9.08 -1.33 -21.14
CA SER A 37 7.97 -1.79 -21.99
C SER A 37 7.18 -2.92 -21.32
N ASP A 38 5.96 -3.17 -21.81
CA ASP A 38 5.10 -4.26 -21.32
C ASP A 38 5.77 -5.63 -21.41
N ASN A 39 6.56 -5.85 -22.47
CA ASN A 39 7.29 -7.10 -22.69
C ASN A 39 8.57 -7.21 -21.85
N ASN A 40 9.10 -6.09 -21.37
CA ASN A 40 10.34 -6.05 -20.59
C ASN A 40 10.27 -4.96 -19.51
N PRO A 41 9.43 -5.16 -18.47
CA PRO A 41 9.13 -4.13 -17.50
C PRO A 41 10.34 -3.82 -16.61
N PHE A 42 10.42 -2.58 -16.15
CA PHE A 42 11.48 -2.11 -15.25
C PHE A 42 11.06 -2.36 -13.80
N LEU A 43 11.92 -3.02 -13.02
CA LEU A 43 11.73 -3.19 -11.58
C LEU A 43 13.08 -3.11 -10.86
N VAL A 44 13.24 -2.12 -9.99
CA VAL A 44 14.41 -1.99 -9.12
C VAL A 44 13.98 -1.55 -7.73
N GLY A 45 14.26 -2.40 -6.75
CA GLY A 45 14.13 -2.13 -5.33
C GLY A 45 15.42 -1.59 -4.72
N ILE A 46 15.30 -0.73 -3.73
CA ILE A 46 16.38 -0.14 -2.94
C ILE A 46 16.05 -0.32 -1.47
N THR A 47 16.99 -0.85 -0.69
CA THR A 47 16.85 -1.04 0.76
C THR A 47 18.22 -1.17 1.43
N SER A 48 18.28 -1.40 2.73
CA SER A 48 19.48 -1.83 3.46
C SER A 48 19.12 -2.93 4.45
N LYS A 49 20.13 -3.66 4.96
CA LYS A 49 19.88 -4.73 5.94
C LYS A 49 19.20 -4.16 7.19
N THR A 50 19.63 -2.98 7.65
CA THR A 50 19.02 -2.27 8.79
C THR A 50 17.54 -2.00 8.55
N LEU A 51 17.14 -1.56 7.35
CA LEU A 51 15.73 -1.33 7.03
C LEU A 51 14.92 -2.64 7.06
N LEU A 52 15.45 -3.71 6.45
CA LEU A 52 14.76 -5.01 6.39
C LEU A 52 14.58 -5.68 7.75
N VAL A 53 15.57 -5.64 8.65
CA VAL A 53 15.44 -6.29 9.97
C VAL A 53 14.30 -5.72 10.81
N ARG A 54 13.80 -4.51 10.52
CA ARG A 54 12.62 -3.95 11.19
C ARG A 54 11.36 -4.78 10.97
N LEU A 55 11.25 -5.43 9.80
CA LEU A 55 10.15 -6.33 9.47
C LEU A 55 10.25 -7.69 10.21
N GLY A 56 11.33 -7.94 10.95
CA GLY A 56 11.49 -9.13 11.80
C GLY A 56 10.80 -9.07 13.15
N ARG A 57 9.99 -8.04 13.41
CA ARG A 57 9.11 -7.93 14.58
C ARG A 57 7.93 -8.90 14.45
N ASP A 58 7.27 -9.16 15.57
CA ASP A 58 5.99 -9.89 15.57
C ASP A 58 5.01 -9.19 14.61
N PRO A 59 4.45 -9.87 13.59
CA PRO A 59 3.56 -9.29 12.60
C PRO A 59 2.29 -8.66 13.20
N GLY A 60 1.85 -9.09 14.38
CA GLY A 60 0.72 -8.48 15.10
C GLY A 60 1.06 -7.12 15.74
N THR A 61 2.32 -6.68 15.69
CA THR A 61 2.82 -5.48 16.38
C THR A 61 3.13 -4.30 15.47
N TYR A 62 2.91 -4.45 14.17
CA TYR A 62 3.15 -3.39 13.20
C TYR A 62 2.16 -3.43 12.04
N ILE A 63 2.11 -2.33 11.30
CA ILE A 63 1.36 -2.21 10.04
C ILE A 63 2.39 -2.03 8.91
N LEU A 64 2.36 -2.89 7.90
CA LEU A 64 3.09 -2.67 6.66
C LEU A 64 2.32 -1.69 5.79
N HIS A 65 2.89 -0.53 5.49
CA HIS A 65 2.36 0.44 4.55
C HIS A 65 2.90 0.18 3.16
N VAL A 66 2.02 0.25 2.17
CA VAL A 66 2.36 0.22 0.74
C VAL A 66 1.65 1.38 0.08
N ASP A 67 2.43 2.29 -0.53
CA ASP A 67 1.88 3.43 -1.26
C ASP A 67 2.61 3.59 -2.61
N ALA A 68 1.86 3.90 -3.67
CA ALA A 68 2.43 4.20 -4.98
C ALA A 68 2.57 5.73 -5.14
N THR A 69 3.81 6.18 -5.21
CA THR A 69 4.15 7.60 -5.39
C THR A 69 4.61 7.86 -6.83
N PHE A 70 4.20 9.01 -7.37
CA PHE A 70 4.45 9.39 -8.77
C PHE A 70 5.33 10.65 -8.84
N LYS A 71 5.92 10.92 -10.01
CA LYS A 71 6.74 12.12 -10.28
C LYS A 71 8.01 12.24 -9.43
N LEU A 72 8.61 11.11 -9.05
CA LEU A 72 9.85 11.07 -8.27
C LEU A 72 11.12 10.87 -9.11
N ASN A 73 10.97 10.65 -10.42
CA ASN A 73 12.09 10.45 -11.34
C ASN A 73 11.78 11.05 -12.72
N GLN A 74 12.83 11.23 -13.52
CA GLN A 74 12.77 11.90 -14.83
C GLN A 74 11.95 11.11 -15.88
N VAL A 75 11.73 9.81 -15.67
CA VAL A 75 10.97 8.93 -16.58
C VAL A 75 9.55 8.67 -16.09
N SER A 76 9.11 9.37 -15.04
CA SER A 76 7.77 9.26 -14.44
C SER A 76 7.37 7.86 -13.97
N TYR A 77 8.33 6.96 -13.76
CA TYR A 77 8.05 5.62 -13.22
C TYR A 77 7.50 5.73 -11.79
N PRO A 78 6.41 5.01 -11.48
CA PRO A 78 5.92 4.91 -10.12
C PRO A 78 6.97 4.32 -9.17
N VAL A 79 6.96 4.81 -7.93
CA VAL A 79 7.78 4.28 -6.84
C VAL A 79 6.86 3.78 -5.75
N LEU A 80 6.89 2.48 -5.52
CA LEU A 80 6.27 1.83 -4.38
C LEU A 80 7.10 2.12 -3.14
N VAL A 81 6.54 2.87 -2.20
CA VAL A 81 7.14 3.12 -0.90
C VAL A 81 6.59 2.09 0.07
N LEU A 82 7.50 1.28 0.62
CA LEU A 82 7.17 0.30 1.64
C LEU A 82 7.74 0.76 2.97
N GLY A 83 6.91 0.83 3.99
CA GLY A 83 7.35 1.17 5.34
C GLY A 83 6.55 0.44 6.39
N MET A 84 7.04 0.44 7.63
CA MET A 84 6.33 -0.15 8.75
C MET A 84 6.06 0.90 9.81
N SER A 85 4.81 0.97 10.27
CA SER A 85 4.46 1.76 11.45
C SER A 85 4.44 0.88 12.68
N ASP A 86 5.15 1.32 13.73
CA ASP A 86 5.20 0.60 15.00
C ASP A 86 4.06 0.98 15.96
N LYS A 87 4.00 0.32 17.12
CA LYS A 87 3.02 0.61 18.18
C LYS A 87 3.06 2.06 18.70
N ARG A 88 4.15 2.80 18.45
CA ARG A 88 4.28 4.22 18.80
C ARG A 88 3.83 5.14 17.65
N ARG A 89 3.18 4.57 16.63
CA ARG A 89 2.68 5.27 15.43
C ARG A 89 3.79 5.98 14.66
N ARG A 90 5.03 5.48 14.76
CA ARG A 90 6.15 6.00 13.98
C ARG A 90 6.33 5.18 12.72
N PHE A 91 6.36 5.87 11.59
CA PHE A 91 6.67 5.29 10.30
C PHE A 91 8.19 5.07 10.15
N HIS A 92 8.57 3.90 9.67
CA HIS A 92 9.94 3.55 9.34
C HIS A 92 9.98 3.03 7.90
N LEU A 93 10.80 3.66 7.04
CA LEU A 93 11.01 3.15 5.69
C LEU A 93 11.59 1.72 5.74
N THR A 94 11.17 0.86 4.82
CA THR A 94 11.68 -0.51 4.69
C THR A 94 12.27 -0.77 3.32
N ALA A 95 11.63 -0.29 2.25
CA ALA A 95 12.16 -0.35 0.90
C ALA A 95 11.47 0.69 0.02
N MET A 96 12.12 1.04 -1.09
CA MET A 96 11.50 1.76 -2.21
C MET A 96 11.65 0.88 -3.45
N VAL A 97 10.60 0.68 -4.23
CA VAL A 97 10.65 -0.12 -5.46
C VAL A 97 10.14 0.70 -6.62
N ILE A 98 11.02 0.97 -7.57
CA ILE A 98 10.70 1.66 -8.81
C ILE A 98 10.16 0.61 -9.77
N VAL A 99 8.96 0.85 -10.31
CA VAL A 99 8.29 -0.03 -11.27
C VAL A 99 7.90 0.78 -12.51
N SER A 100 8.00 0.22 -13.71
CA SER A 100 7.53 0.92 -14.92
C SER A 100 6.01 1.03 -15.01
N GLN A 101 5.28 0.14 -14.32
CA GLN A 101 3.82 0.00 -14.44
C GLN A 101 3.18 -0.35 -13.10
N ILE A 102 1.93 0.05 -12.92
CA ILE A 102 1.11 -0.22 -11.73
C ILE A 102 0.05 -1.24 -12.13
N VAL A 103 0.47 -2.51 -12.14
CA VAL A 103 -0.36 -3.68 -12.45
C VAL A 103 -0.04 -4.81 -11.48
N GLU A 104 -0.93 -5.80 -11.35
CA GLU A 104 -0.83 -6.87 -10.34
C GLU A 104 0.49 -7.66 -10.43
N ASP A 105 0.93 -7.98 -11.66
CA ASP A 105 2.19 -8.68 -11.90
C ASP A 105 3.40 -7.89 -11.36
N MET A 106 3.43 -6.57 -11.55
CA MET A 106 4.52 -5.73 -11.05
C MET A 106 4.55 -5.64 -9.53
N TYR A 107 3.38 -5.54 -8.88
CA TYR A 107 3.31 -5.64 -7.42
C TYR A 107 3.78 -7.01 -6.92
N THR A 108 3.33 -8.08 -7.57
CA THR A 108 3.68 -9.46 -7.21
C THR A 108 5.19 -9.66 -7.28
N LYS A 109 5.82 -9.24 -8.39
CA LYS A 109 7.27 -9.27 -8.56
C LYS A 109 8.00 -8.43 -7.52
N ALA A 110 7.51 -7.23 -7.21
CA ALA A 110 8.11 -6.35 -6.20
C ALA A 110 8.09 -6.98 -4.80
N PHE A 111 6.94 -7.50 -4.37
CA PHE A 111 6.80 -8.14 -3.07
C PHE A 111 7.55 -9.46 -2.97
N ALA A 112 7.56 -10.27 -4.03
CA ALA A 112 8.31 -11.51 -4.06
C ALA A 112 9.83 -11.25 -4.02
N ALA A 113 10.31 -10.23 -4.72
CA ALA A 113 11.69 -9.77 -4.64
C ALA A 113 12.06 -9.28 -3.24
N LEU A 114 11.18 -8.50 -2.59
CA LEU A 114 11.34 -8.04 -1.21
C LEU A 114 11.40 -9.22 -0.22
N LYS A 115 10.47 -10.18 -0.34
CA LYS A 115 10.42 -11.42 0.45
C LYS A 115 11.72 -12.21 0.32
N ARG A 116 12.26 -12.32 -0.90
CA ARG A 116 13.54 -12.98 -1.17
C ARG A 116 14.72 -12.30 -0.48
N VAL A 117 14.89 -10.99 -0.66
CA VAL A 117 16.02 -10.27 -0.02
C VAL A 117 15.88 -10.19 1.49
N TYR A 118 14.67 -10.05 2.01
CA TYR A 118 14.41 -10.14 3.45
C TYR A 118 14.86 -11.50 4.01
N THR A 119 14.49 -12.59 3.35
CA THR A 119 14.85 -13.94 3.77
C THR A 119 16.37 -14.13 3.73
N ALA A 120 17.02 -13.66 2.67
CA ALA A 120 18.47 -13.75 2.54
C ALA A 120 19.23 -12.91 3.60
N VAL A 121 18.68 -11.77 4.02
CA VAL A 121 19.29 -10.90 5.04
C VAL A 121 19.06 -11.42 6.47
N THR A 122 17.89 -11.98 6.75
CA THR A 122 17.46 -12.26 8.13
C THR A 122 17.45 -13.75 8.48
N GLY A 123 17.47 -14.63 7.48
CA GLY A 123 17.23 -16.06 7.65
C GLY A 123 15.78 -16.41 8.02
N LYS A 124 14.86 -15.44 8.00
CA LYS A 124 13.47 -15.60 8.42
C LYS A 124 12.52 -15.47 7.23
N ARG A 125 11.36 -16.13 7.32
CA ARG A 125 10.24 -15.87 6.42
C ARG A 125 9.65 -14.50 6.75
N LEU A 126 9.40 -13.68 5.73
CA LEU A 126 8.66 -12.43 5.90
C LEU A 126 7.20 -12.75 6.23
N MET A 127 6.75 -12.33 7.41
CA MET A 127 5.39 -12.52 7.88
C MET A 127 4.75 -11.15 8.08
N VAL A 128 3.54 -10.95 7.54
CA VAL A 128 2.80 -9.69 7.64
C VAL A 128 1.36 -10.00 8.00
N TYR A 129 0.84 -9.34 9.04
CA TYR A 129 -0.54 -9.53 9.49
C TYR A 129 -1.41 -8.30 9.18
N TYR A 130 -0.94 -7.08 9.47
CA TYR A 130 -1.63 -5.86 9.05
C TYR A 130 -0.92 -5.22 7.86
N VAL A 131 -1.67 -4.94 6.80
CA VAL A 131 -1.20 -4.18 5.64
C VAL A 131 -2.11 -2.99 5.41
N MET A 132 -1.56 -1.78 5.31
CA MET A 132 -2.28 -0.59 4.91
C MET A 132 -1.88 -0.19 3.50
N GLY A 133 -2.85 -0.05 2.63
CA GLY A 133 -2.62 0.25 1.23
C GLY A 133 -3.73 1.06 0.59
N ASP A 134 -3.73 1.05 -0.74
CA ASP A 134 -4.67 1.79 -1.59
C ASP A 134 -5.96 1.00 -1.82
N ALA A 135 -6.98 1.66 -2.36
CA ALA A 135 -8.20 0.99 -2.80
C ALA A 135 -7.99 0.39 -4.21
N TYR A 136 -7.00 -0.51 -4.36
CA TYR A 136 -6.58 -1.04 -5.65
C TYR A 136 -6.47 -2.58 -5.63
N ASP A 137 -7.24 -3.24 -6.51
CA ASP A 137 -7.35 -4.70 -6.53
C ASP A 137 -6.02 -5.40 -6.85
N ALA A 138 -5.25 -4.87 -7.80
CA ALA A 138 -3.95 -5.43 -8.15
C ALA A 138 -2.96 -5.38 -6.97
N GLN A 139 -3.00 -4.33 -6.14
CA GLN A 139 -2.19 -4.26 -4.92
C GLN A 139 -2.66 -5.30 -3.90
N TYR A 140 -3.97 -5.38 -3.65
CA TYR A 140 -4.58 -6.34 -2.72
C TYR A 140 -4.26 -7.79 -3.10
N ASN A 141 -4.46 -8.16 -4.37
CA ASN A 141 -4.24 -9.51 -4.87
C ASN A 141 -2.75 -9.89 -4.78
N ALA A 142 -1.85 -8.99 -5.20
CA ALA A 142 -0.42 -9.22 -5.12
C ALA A 142 0.08 -9.44 -3.68
N ILE A 143 -0.46 -8.70 -2.70
CA ILE A 143 -0.15 -8.92 -1.27
C ILE A 143 -0.56 -10.33 -0.85
N GLY A 144 -1.79 -10.74 -1.16
CA GLY A 144 -2.32 -12.08 -0.83
C GLY A 144 -1.52 -13.21 -1.46
N ASN A 145 -1.07 -13.02 -2.70
CA ASN A 145 -0.30 -14.02 -3.45
C ASN A 145 1.19 -14.07 -3.06
N THR A 146 1.69 -13.17 -2.20
CA THR A 146 3.13 -13.08 -1.90
C THR A 146 3.46 -13.06 -0.40
N VAL A 147 3.31 -11.92 0.26
CA VAL A 147 3.67 -11.71 1.66
C VAL A 147 2.57 -12.18 2.61
N GLY A 148 1.33 -12.21 2.15
CA GLY A 148 0.18 -12.83 2.81
C GLY A 148 -0.02 -14.31 2.45
N GLU A 149 0.82 -14.88 1.59
CA GLU A 149 0.65 -16.25 1.12
C GLU A 149 0.68 -17.26 2.28
N GLY A 150 -0.35 -18.11 2.37
CA GLY A 150 -0.44 -19.19 3.35
C GLY A 150 -0.84 -18.74 4.76
N GLN A 151 -1.27 -17.50 4.97
CA GLN A 151 -1.83 -17.03 6.24
C GLN A 151 -2.87 -15.92 6.05
N PRO A 152 -3.91 -15.83 6.89
CA PRO A 152 -4.81 -14.68 6.86
C PRO A 152 -4.06 -13.38 7.17
N PHE A 153 -4.35 -12.31 6.41
CA PHE A 153 -3.92 -10.96 6.70
C PHE A 153 -5.11 -10.00 6.74
N VAL A 154 -4.94 -8.88 7.43
CA VAL A 154 -5.91 -7.80 7.57
C VAL A 154 -5.45 -6.64 6.69
N TYR A 155 -6.16 -6.43 5.58
CA TYR A 155 -6.02 -5.23 4.78
C TYR A 155 -6.75 -4.06 5.45
N LEU A 156 -6.00 -3.02 5.76
CA LEU A 156 -6.45 -1.73 6.25
C LEU A 156 -6.48 -0.75 5.08
N MET A 157 -7.57 -0.03 4.96
CA MET A 157 -7.74 0.98 3.93
C MET A 157 -7.21 2.32 4.44
N CYS A 158 -6.18 2.87 3.78
CA CYS A 158 -5.64 4.18 4.09
C CYS A 158 -6.74 5.26 4.02
N PHE A 159 -7.02 5.91 5.15
CA PHE A 159 -8.06 6.93 5.24
C PHE A 159 -7.79 8.16 4.35
N PHE A 160 -6.51 8.51 4.13
CA PHE A 160 -6.15 9.55 3.16
C PHE A 160 -6.68 9.20 1.75
N HIS A 161 -6.56 7.94 1.32
CA HIS A 161 -7.06 7.49 0.04
C HIS A 161 -8.59 7.41 -0.03
N VAL A 162 -9.26 7.11 1.09
CA VAL A 162 -10.72 7.27 1.19
C VAL A 162 -11.09 8.73 0.90
N MET A 163 -10.48 9.67 1.64
CA MET A 163 -10.79 11.10 1.50
C MET A 163 -10.41 11.67 0.12
N LYS A 164 -9.31 11.20 -0.49
CA LYS A 164 -8.95 11.56 -1.87
C LYS A 164 -10.06 11.17 -2.86
N ASN A 165 -10.51 9.91 -2.81
CA ASN A 165 -11.59 9.41 -3.67
C ASN A 165 -12.93 10.12 -3.40
N VAL A 166 -13.22 10.42 -2.13
CA VAL A 166 -14.39 11.21 -1.73
C VAL A 166 -14.32 12.61 -2.35
N ASN A 167 -13.19 13.31 -2.19
CA ASN A 167 -13.01 14.66 -2.72
C ASN A 167 -13.13 14.70 -4.24
N ASP A 168 -12.56 13.72 -4.96
CA ASP A 168 -12.69 13.63 -6.40
C ASP A 168 -14.16 13.51 -6.86
N ARG A 169 -14.99 12.82 -6.09
CA ARG A 169 -16.42 12.65 -6.38
C ARG A 169 -17.30 13.80 -5.94
N LEU A 170 -16.83 14.60 -4.99
CA LEU A 170 -17.55 15.79 -4.52
C LEU A 170 -17.20 17.04 -5.33
N LYS A 171 -16.33 16.97 -6.34
CA LYS A 171 -15.90 18.13 -7.16
C LYS A 171 -17.05 18.91 -7.80
N SER A 172 -18.15 18.24 -8.12
CA SER A 172 -19.34 18.86 -8.73
C SER A 172 -20.46 19.13 -7.73
N VAL A 173 -20.25 18.86 -6.45
CA VAL A 173 -21.22 19.09 -5.38
C VAL A 173 -20.98 20.47 -4.78
N GLU A 174 -22.06 21.18 -4.43
CA GLU A 174 -21.98 22.49 -3.77
C GLU A 174 -21.14 22.43 -2.48
N ASP A 175 -20.29 23.43 -2.25
CA ASP A 175 -19.26 23.38 -1.20
C ASP A 175 -19.83 23.15 0.21
N MET A 176 -20.95 23.80 0.56
CA MET A 176 -21.56 23.60 1.88
C MET A 176 -21.99 22.16 2.09
N LEU A 177 -22.59 21.55 1.06
CA LEU A 177 -23.02 20.16 1.10
C LEU A 177 -21.84 19.19 1.11
N ALA A 178 -20.83 19.44 0.27
CA ALA A 178 -19.60 18.65 0.25
C ALA A 178 -18.87 18.68 1.60
N ASN A 179 -18.85 19.83 2.29
CA ASN A 179 -18.26 19.95 3.62
C ASN A 179 -19.04 19.17 4.69
N ARG A 180 -20.37 19.12 4.62
CA ARG A 180 -21.18 18.26 5.49
C ARG A 180 -20.84 16.79 5.28
N VAL A 181 -20.79 16.33 4.04
CA VAL A 181 -20.40 14.94 3.70
C VAL A 181 -19.01 14.61 4.24
N ARG A 182 -18.03 15.50 4.08
CA ARG A 182 -16.68 15.29 4.63
C ARG A 182 -16.72 15.15 6.15
N LYS A 183 -17.42 16.03 6.85
CA LYS A 183 -17.55 16.00 8.31
C LYS A 183 -18.16 14.67 8.78
N ASP A 184 -19.26 14.25 8.16
CA ASP A 184 -19.92 12.98 8.45
C ASP A 184 -18.96 11.77 8.28
N ILE A 185 -18.09 11.80 7.26
CA ILE A 185 -17.08 10.74 7.03
C ILE A 185 -16.00 10.76 8.12
N TYR A 186 -15.58 11.94 8.59
CA TYR A 186 -14.69 12.04 9.75
C TYR A 186 -15.36 11.52 11.02
N ASP A 187 -16.65 11.80 11.23
CA ASP A 187 -17.42 11.30 12.39
C ASP A 187 -17.56 9.77 12.39
N LEU A 188 -17.57 9.15 11.20
CA LEU A 188 -17.47 7.71 11.02
C LEU A 188 -16.05 7.19 11.29
N HIS A 189 -15.02 7.85 10.76
CA HIS A 189 -13.62 7.44 10.94
C HIS A 189 -13.21 7.38 12.42
N PHE A 190 -13.72 8.32 13.21
CA PHE A 190 -13.47 8.44 14.65
C PHE A 190 -14.61 7.86 15.52
N ALA A 191 -15.44 6.97 14.98
CA ALA A 191 -16.49 6.32 15.77
C ALA A 191 -15.89 5.57 16.97
N ALA A 192 -16.54 5.68 18.13
CA ALA A 192 -15.99 5.16 19.39
C ALA A 192 -16.04 3.62 19.50
N SER A 193 -16.84 2.98 18.67
CA SER A 193 -17.00 1.52 18.61
C SER A 193 -17.60 1.11 17.28
N LEU A 194 -17.58 -0.21 16.99
CA LEU A 194 -18.27 -0.76 15.84
C LEU A 194 -19.78 -0.46 15.87
N GLN A 195 -20.41 -0.51 17.05
CA GLN A 195 -21.83 -0.21 17.19
C GLN A 195 -22.12 1.27 16.88
N ASP A 196 -21.30 2.19 17.40
CA ASP A 196 -21.38 3.62 17.09
C ASP A 196 -21.21 3.87 15.60
N PHE A 197 -20.21 3.23 14.98
CA PHE A 197 -19.97 3.30 13.54
C PHE A 197 -21.19 2.86 12.73
N VAL A 198 -21.76 1.69 13.03
CA VAL A 198 -22.90 1.13 12.30
C VAL A 198 -24.13 2.04 12.44
N THR A 199 -24.42 2.51 13.66
CA THR A 199 -25.54 3.43 13.92
C THR A 199 -25.38 4.74 13.16
N LYS A 200 -24.19 5.36 13.22
CA LYS A 200 -23.89 6.59 12.47
C LYS A 200 -23.99 6.38 10.97
N ALA A 201 -23.42 5.30 10.44
CA ALA A 201 -23.42 5.01 9.01
C ALA A 201 -24.84 4.86 8.47
N TYR A 202 -25.71 4.15 9.20
CA TYR A 202 -27.12 4.00 8.82
C TYR A 202 -27.83 5.37 8.74
N ASN A 203 -27.68 6.20 9.77
CA ASN A 203 -28.33 7.52 9.82
C ASN A 203 -27.79 8.48 8.76
N ILE A 204 -26.46 8.55 8.60
CA ILE A 204 -25.78 9.41 7.62
C ILE A 204 -26.19 9.03 6.20
N LEU A 205 -26.21 7.73 5.87
CA LEU A 205 -26.65 7.27 4.54
C LEU A 205 -28.11 7.62 4.26
N ALA A 206 -29.00 7.53 5.26
CA ALA A 206 -30.39 7.93 5.09
C ALA A 206 -30.52 9.43 4.76
N VAL A 207 -29.75 10.28 5.44
CA VAL A 207 -29.70 11.72 5.16
C VAL A 207 -29.19 11.98 3.74
N TRP A 208 -28.03 11.43 3.36
CA TRP A 208 -27.46 11.65 2.03
C TRP A 208 -28.36 11.11 0.91
N ARG A 209 -29.11 10.03 1.13
CA ARG A 209 -30.05 9.49 0.11
C ARG A 209 -31.29 10.36 -0.10
N SER A 210 -31.69 11.11 0.93
CA SER A 210 -32.85 11.99 0.83
C SER A 210 -32.61 13.21 -0.06
N ASP A 211 -31.36 13.69 -0.13
CA ASP A 211 -30.95 14.82 -0.97
C ASP A 211 -30.53 14.33 -2.37
N GLU A 212 -31.17 14.89 -3.42
CA GLU A 212 -30.88 14.54 -4.81
C GLU A 212 -29.41 14.75 -5.19
N ALA A 213 -28.75 15.78 -4.66
CA ALA A 213 -27.36 16.09 -4.97
C ALA A 213 -26.34 15.11 -4.35
N THR A 214 -26.72 14.37 -3.29
CA THR A 214 -25.83 13.40 -2.64
C THR A 214 -26.27 11.95 -2.73
N ARG A 215 -27.46 11.67 -3.28
CA ARG A 215 -28.01 10.32 -3.40
C ARG A 215 -27.07 9.33 -4.10
N SER A 216 -26.56 9.72 -5.27
CA SER A 216 -25.62 8.88 -6.04
C SER A 216 -24.29 8.68 -5.31
N PHE A 217 -23.82 9.69 -4.57
CA PHE A 217 -22.65 9.59 -3.73
C PHE A 217 -22.89 8.62 -2.56
N ALA A 218 -24.06 8.65 -1.92
CA ALA A 218 -24.40 7.75 -0.83
C ALA A 218 -24.36 6.28 -1.27
N ASP A 219 -24.91 5.97 -2.45
CA ASP A 219 -24.89 4.61 -2.99
C ASP A 219 -23.48 4.15 -3.37
N TYR A 220 -22.68 5.05 -3.95
CA TYR A 220 -21.25 4.81 -4.13
C TYR A 220 -20.54 4.53 -2.80
N PHE A 221 -20.75 5.38 -1.80
CA PHE A 221 -20.04 5.31 -0.54
C PHE A 221 -20.36 4.01 0.20
N ASN A 222 -21.65 3.65 0.24
CA ASN A 222 -22.10 2.38 0.79
C ASN A 222 -21.44 1.19 0.08
N LYS A 223 -21.47 1.17 -1.25
CA LYS A 223 -20.93 0.08 -2.06
C LYS A 223 -19.42 -0.11 -1.84
N VAL A 224 -18.65 0.98 -1.80
CA VAL A 224 -17.18 0.91 -1.81
C VAL A 224 -16.61 0.86 -0.40
N TRP A 225 -17.09 1.71 0.50
CA TRP A 225 -16.44 1.96 1.80
C TRP A 225 -17.16 1.33 2.99
N LEU A 226 -18.40 0.86 2.83
CA LEU A 226 -19.16 0.22 3.93
C LEU A 226 -19.46 -1.26 3.70
N SER A 227 -19.61 -1.69 2.44
CA SER A 227 -19.92 -3.09 2.09
C SER A 227 -18.93 -3.73 1.12
N GLY A 228 -17.91 -2.98 0.68
CA GLY A 228 -16.94 -3.43 -0.30
C GLY A 228 -15.76 -4.21 0.29
N LYS A 229 -14.69 -4.32 -0.49
CA LYS A 229 -13.42 -4.95 -0.07
C LYS A 229 -12.61 -4.04 0.89
N PHE A 230 -12.74 -2.73 0.74
CA PHE A 230 -11.86 -1.73 1.36
C PHE A 230 -12.54 -0.99 2.53
N ILE A 231 -13.16 -1.73 3.44
CA ILE A 231 -14.03 -1.19 4.50
C ILE A 231 -13.31 -0.84 5.81
N ARG A 232 -12.05 -1.25 5.97
CA ARG A 232 -11.30 -1.09 7.23
C ARG A 232 -10.47 0.18 7.26
N TRP A 233 -11.14 1.33 7.29
CA TRP A 233 -10.50 2.67 7.29
C TRP A 233 -10.75 3.45 8.58
N GLN A 234 -11.51 2.91 9.53
CA GLN A 234 -11.74 3.47 10.86
C GLN A 234 -10.56 3.21 11.81
N LEU A 235 -10.47 4.02 12.88
CA LEU A 235 -9.43 3.91 13.92
C LEU A 235 -9.78 2.94 15.05
#